data_AF-A0A1B6JIL5-F1
#
_entry.id   AF-A0A1B6JIL5-F1
#
_cell.length_a   1.000
_cell.length_b   1.000
_cell.length_c   1.000
_cell.angle_alpha   90.00
_cell.angle_beta   90.00
_cell.angle_gamma   90.00
#
_symmetry.space_group_name_H-M   'P 1'
#
loop_
_entity.id
_entity.type
_entity.pdbx_description
1 polymer ?
#
loop_
_entity_poly.entity_id
_entity_poly.type
_entity_poly.pdbx_seq_one_letter_code
_entity_poly.pdbx_strand_id
1 'polypeptide(L)'
;KYYTLTKDIYLNFYKKSTSEDEITYFKRITAKTVSESDVVYINRLDLIRKTYSGLNLWYSKQYLDVTKSYYIAKYTRGSSETEESLFKRIVVKESCETVEQYAERVEIVRQLYPNLVLWYDVKYYTLTKDIYLNFYKKSTSEDEITYFKRITAKTV
;
A
#
# COMPACT_ATOMS: atom_id res chain seq x y z
N LYS A 1 7.48 -19.22 -7.35
CA LYS A 1 8.09 -20.55 -7.09
C LYS A 1 9.08 -20.54 -5.92
N TYR A 2 10.00 -19.57 -5.82
CA TYR A 2 11.04 -19.56 -4.77
C TYR A 2 10.70 -18.82 -3.47
N TYR A 3 9.61 -18.05 -3.41
CA TYR A 3 9.22 -17.30 -2.21
C TYR A 3 9.05 -18.20 -0.97
N THR A 4 8.47 -19.39 -1.13
CA THR A 4 8.28 -20.31 0.00
C THR A 4 9.61 -20.75 0.63
N LEU A 5 10.68 -20.83 -0.16
CA LEU A 5 12.01 -21.20 0.33
C LEU A 5 12.68 -20.08 1.13
N THR A 6 12.33 -18.82 0.85
CA THR A 6 12.90 -17.67 1.55
C THR A 6 12.00 -17.13 2.66
N LYS A 7 10.73 -17.56 2.73
CA LYS A 7 9.75 -17.05 3.69
C LYS A 7 10.25 -17.15 5.14
N ASP A 8 10.81 -18.29 5.55
CA ASP A 8 11.29 -18.49 6.91
C ASP A 8 12.50 -17.61 7.24
N ILE A 9 13.32 -17.28 6.23
CA ILE A 9 14.42 -16.32 6.36
C ILE A 9 13.84 -14.93 6.65
N TYR A 10 12.87 -14.49 5.84
CA TYR A 10 12.22 -13.18 6.05
C TYR A 10 11.48 -13.11 7.38
N LEU A 11 10.81 -14.19 7.80
CA LEU A 11 10.20 -14.27 9.12
C LEU A 11 11.25 -14.06 10.22
N ASN A 12 12.35 -14.79 10.19
CA ASN A 12 13.35 -14.71 11.25
C ASN A 12 14.14 -13.39 11.27
N PHE A 13 14.50 -12.84 10.10
CA PHE A 13 15.27 -11.60 10.01
C PHE A 13 14.46 -10.35 10.37
N TYR A 14 13.18 -10.33 10.00
CA TYR A 14 12.33 -9.15 10.16
C TYR A 14 11.28 -9.31 11.25
N LYS A 15 11.36 -10.33 12.12
CA LYS A 15 10.46 -10.43 13.28
C LYS A 15 10.61 -9.23 14.21
N LYS A 16 9.51 -8.90 14.89
CA LYS A 16 9.51 -7.89 15.94
C LYS A 16 10.20 -8.45 17.20
N SER A 17 11.12 -7.70 17.79
CA SER A 17 11.72 -7.96 19.11
C SER A 17 10.72 -7.67 20.22
N THR A 18 10.85 -8.35 21.36
CA THR A 18 10.03 -8.06 22.55
C THR A 18 10.35 -6.72 23.18
N SER A 19 11.56 -6.19 22.94
CA SER A 19 12.04 -4.92 23.50
C SER A 19 11.81 -3.71 22.62
N GLU A 20 11.34 -3.89 21.37
CA GLU A 20 11.13 -2.77 20.45
C GLU A 20 9.66 -2.37 20.37
N ASP A 21 9.40 -1.06 20.36
CA ASP A 21 8.06 -0.55 20.10
C ASP A 21 7.70 -0.69 18.60
N GLU A 22 6.42 -0.48 18.29
CA GLU A 22 5.91 -0.67 16.94
C GLU A 22 6.50 0.30 15.91
N ILE A 23 6.68 1.58 16.26
CA ILE A 23 7.22 2.58 15.33
C ILE A 23 8.69 2.32 15.06
N THR A 24 9.46 1.98 16.09
CA THR A 24 10.86 1.57 15.94
C THR A 24 10.99 0.32 15.06
N TYR A 25 10.13 -0.68 15.30
CA TYR A 25 10.05 -1.87 14.46
C TYR A 25 9.79 -1.54 12.99
N PHE A 26 8.76 -0.73 12.71
CA PHE A 26 8.40 -0.37 11.34
C PHE A 26 9.50 0.41 10.64
N LYS A 27 10.09 1.42 11.29
CA LYS A 27 11.23 2.16 10.75
C LYS A 27 12.40 1.25 10.43
N ARG A 28 12.69 0.27 11.28
CA ARG A 28 13.78 -0.69 11.07
C ARG A 28 13.56 -1.56 9.84
N ILE A 29 12.36 -2.11 9.65
CA ILE A 29 12.10 -3.03 8.52
C ILE A 29 11.95 -2.29 7.18
N THR A 30 11.55 -1.02 7.19
CA THR A 30 11.41 -0.19 5.98
C THR A 30 12.63 0.64 5.64
N ALA A 31 13.64 0.71 6.51
CA ALA A 31 14.86 1.47 6.25
C ALA A 31 15.56 1.00 4.98
N LYS A 32 15.92 1.94 4.12
CA LYS A 32 16.75 1.70 2.93
C LYS A 32 18.22 1.67 3.34
N THR A 33 18.99 0.70 2.86
CA THR A 33 20.43 0.66 3.15
C THR A 33 21.21 1.54 2.18
N VAL A 34 22.40 2.01 2.60
CA VAL A 34 23.19 3.01 1.84
C VAL A 34 23.52 2.56 0.42
N SER A 35 23.78 1.27 0.22
CA SER A 35 24.14 0.68 -1.08
C SER A 35 22.96 0.10 -1.84
N GLU A 36 21.73 0.25 -1.33
CA GLU A 36 20.54 -0.35 -1.93
C GLU A 36 20.01 0.53 -3.08
N SER A 37 19.92 -0.03 -4.28
CA SER A 37 19.22 0.62 -5.39
C SER A 37 17.71 0.63 -5.15
N ASP A 38 16.96 1.51 -5.82
CA ASP A 38 15.49 1.55 -5.67
C ASP A 38 14.84 0.22 -6.03
N VAL A 39 15.32 -0.46 -7.08
CA VAL A 39 14.81 -1.77 -7.49
C VAL A 39 15.02 -2.82 -6.39
N VAL A 40 16.20 -2.86 -5.76
CA VAL A 40 16.49 -3.80 -4.67
C VAL A 40 15.64 -3.46 -3.44
N TYR A 41 15.52 -2.16 -3.12
CA TYR A 41 14.69 -1.67 -2.02
C TYR A 41 13.22 -2.08 -2.17
N ILE A 42 12.63 -1.83 -3.34
CA ILE A 42 11.25 -2.21 -3.65
C ILE A 42 11.06 -3.71 -3.53
N ASN A 43 11.94 -4.50 -4.16
CA ASN A 43 11.83 -5.96 -4.17
C ASN A 43 11.96 -6.56 -2.76
N ARG A 44 12.86 -6.04 -1.92
CA ARG A 44 13.01 -6.47 -0.54
C ARG A 44 11.76 -6.15 0.27
N LEU A 45 11.24 -4.92 0.17
CA LEU A 45 10.04 -4.53 0.89
C LEU A 45 8.79 -5.27 0.39
N ASP A 46 8.69 -5.59 -0.90
CA ASP A 46 7.65 -6.47 -1.44
C ASP A 46 7.68 -7.85 -0.80
N LEU A 47 8.87 -8.41 -0.55
CA LEU A 47 9.02 -9.70 0.12
C LEU A 47 8.69 -9.62 1.62
N ILE A 48 9.08 -8.52 2.30
CA ILE A 48 8.68 -8.27 3.70
C ILE A 48 7.17 -8.11 3.80
N ARG A 49 6.55 -7.26 2.96
CA ARG A 49 5.11 -7.05 2.91
C ARG A 49 4.36 -8.33 2.61
N LYS A 50 4.85 -9.16 1.68
CA LYS A 50 4.25 -10.48 1.42
C LYS A 50 4.33 -11.43 2.62
N THR A 51 5.40 -11.35 3.40
CA THR A 51 5.63 -12.19 4.59
C THR A 51 4.82 -11.72 5.79
N TYR A 52 4.68 -10.41 5.93
CA TYR A 52 4.00 -9.73 7.03
C TYR A 52 2.82 -8.92 6.50
N SER A 53 1.98 -9.56 5.69
CA SER A 53 0.90 -8.88 4.95
C SER A 53 -0.24 -8.40 5.85
N GLY A 54 -0.28 -8.80 7.11
CA GLY A 54 -1.25 -8.32 8.11
C GLY A 54 -0.82 -7.06 8.86
N LEU A 55 0.38 -6.53 8.63
CA LEU A 55 0.81 -5.30 9.33
C LEU A 55 0.07 -4.08 8.78
N ASN A 56 -0.53 -3.30 9.68
CA ASN A 56 -1.15 -2.01 9.34
C ASN A 56 -0.18 -1.01 8.71
N LEU A 57 1.13 -1.23 8.88
CA LEU A 57 2.21 -0.50 8.21
C LEU A 57 1.94 -0.28 6.72
N TRP A 58 1.40 -1.28 6.02
CA TRP A 58 1.22 -1.22 4.57
C TRP A 58 -0.05 -0.45 4.15
N TYR A 59 -1.04 -0.34 5.02
CA TYR A 59 -2.40 0.05 4.63
C TYR A 59 -2.94 1.27 5.38
N SER A 60 -2.32 1.64 6.51
CA SER A 60 -2.77 2.77 7.33
C SER A 60 -2.02 4.06 7.01
N LYS A 61 -2.77 5.14 6.84
CA LYS A 61 -2.24 6.51 6.68
C LYS A 61 -1.38 6.96 7.87
N GLN A 62 -1.61 6.38 9.05
CA GLN A 62 -0.85 6.68 10.27
C GLN A 62 0.65 6.39 10.10
N TYR A 63 1.01 5.40 9.29
CA TYR A 63 2.40 5.01 9.06
C TYR A 63 2.92 5.49 7.71
N LEU A 64 2.21 6.39 7.02
CA LEU A 64 2.60 6.86 5.69
C LEU A 64 3.99 7.47 5.71
N ASP A 65 4.37 8.22 6.75
CA ASP A 65 5.72 8.78 6.87
C ASP A 65 6.82 7.71 6.91
N VAL A 66 6.50 6.49 7.33
CA VAL A 66 7.45 5.35 7.39
C VAL A 66 7.51 4.61 6.04
N THR A 67 6.42 4.56 5.28
CA THR A 67 6.33 3.83 4.01
C THR A 67 6.37 4.72 2.76
N LYS A 68 6.39 6.04 2.93
CA LYS A 68 6.33 7.02 1.83
C LYS A 68 7.41 6.76 0.78
N SER A 69 8.66 6.59 1.19
CA SER A 69 9.77 6.32 0.27
C SER A 69 9.58 5.02 -0.52
N TYR A 70 9.03 3.98 0.11
CA TYR A 70 8.70 2.71 -0.57
C TYR A 70 7.64 2.90 -1.63
N TYR A 71 6.51 3.54 -1.29
CA TYR A 71 5.42 3.74 -2.24
C TYR A 71 5.79 4.70 -3.37
N ILE A 72 6.59 5.74 -3.09
CA ILE A 72 7.12 6.62 -4.13
C ILE A 72 8.04 5.85 -5.06
N ALA A 73 9.03 5.12 -4.52
CA ALA A 73 9.95 4.34 -5.34
C ALA A 73 9.19 3.30 -6.18
N LYS A 74 8.20 2.63 -5.58
CA LYS A 74 7.37 1.64 -6.26
C LYS A 74 6.54 2.28 -7.36
N TYR A 75 5.77 3.34 -7.11
CA TYR A 75 4.77 3.87 -8.04
C TYR A 75 5.18 5.11 -8.84
N THR A 76 6.45 5.51 -8.79
CA THR A 76 6.98 6.45 -9.77
C THR A 76 6.96 5.81 -11.16
N ARG A 77 6.51 6.57 -12.16
CA ARG A 77 6.44 6.10 -13.55
C ARG A 77 7.85 5.87 -14.09
N GLY A 78 8.11 4.68 -14.63
CA GLY A 78 9.34 4.43 -15.38
C GLY A 78 9.42 5.30 -16.64
N SER A 79 10.63 5.65 -17.10
CA SER A 79 10.80 6.48 -18.30
C SER A 79 10.16 5.90 -19.56
N SER A 80 10.14 4.57 -19.68
CA SER A 80 9.51 3.84 -20.79
C SER A 80 8.11 3.28 -20.45
N GLU A 81 7.59 3.55 -19.25
CA GLU A 81 6.30 3.04 -18.80
C GLU A 81 5.16 3.93 -19.33
N THR A 82 4.18 3.33 -19.99
CA THR A 82 2.98 4.05 -20.40
C THR A 82 2.13 4.42 -19.19
N GLU A 83 1.36 5.51 -19.32
CA GLU A 83 0.41 5.90 -18.27
C GLU A 83 -0.56 4.77 -17.90
N GLU A 84 -1.11 4.07 -18.90
CA GLU A 84 -2.04 2.97 -18.66
C GLU A 84 -1.38 1.79 -17.92
N SER A 85 -0.11 1.49 -18.23
CA SER A 85 0.65 0.46 -17.51
C SER A 85 0.86 0.85 -16.04
N LEU A 86 1.22 2.10 -15.79
CA LEU A 86 1.34 2.62 -14.42
C LEU A 86 0.01 2.48 -13.66
N PHE A 87 -1.10 2.90 -14.27
CA PHE A 87 -2.41 2.85 -13.61
C PHE A 87 -2.83 1.42 -13.30
N LYS A 88 -2.66 0.48 -14.25
CA LYS A 88 -2.89 -0.95 -14.00
C LYS A 88 -2.03 -1.46 -12.84
N ARG A 89 -0.77 -1.03 -12.75
CA ARG A 89 0.14 -1.40 -11.65
C ARG A 89 -0.27 -0.80 -10.30
N ILE A 90 -0.85 0.40 -10.30
CA ILE A 90 -1.42 1.01 -9.09
C ILE A 90 -2.65 0.23 -8.62
N VAL A 91 -3.59 -0.08 -9.54
CA VAL A 91 -4.89 -0.67 -9.18
C VAL A 91 -4.92 -2.20 -9.19
N VAL A 92 -3.81 -2.90 -9.42
CA VAL A 92 -3.83 -4.37 -9.38
C VAL A 92 -3.87 -4.85 -7.92
N LYS A 93 -4.80 -5.74 -7.59
CA LYS A 93 -4.78 -6.46 -6.31
C LYS A 93 -3.61 -7.43 -6.28
N GLU A 94 -2.70 -7.26 -5.33
CA GLU A 94 -1.56 -8.15 -5.15
C GLU A 94 -2.00 -9.45 -4.44
N SER A 95 -1.25 -10.53 -4.68
CA SER A 95 -1.58 -11.86 -4.15
C SER A 95 -1.56 -11.98 -2.62
N CYS A 96 -0.89 -11.05 -1.93
CA CYS A 96 -0.77 -11.03 -0.47
C CYS A 96 -1.84 -10.19 0.23
N GLU A 97 -2.72 -9.53 -0.53
CA GLU A 97 -3.73 -8.61 -0.01
C GLU A 97 -5.09 -9.30 0.12
N THR A 98 -5.87 -8.92 1.12
CA THR A 98 -7.34 -9.05 1.05
C THR A 98 -7.92 -8.01 0.09
N VAL A 99 -9.24 -8.04 -0.13
CA VAL A 99 -9.89 -7.02 -0.97
C VAL A 99 -9.84 -5.64 -0.30
N GLU A 100 -9.99 -5.61 1.03
CA GLU A 100 -9.94 -4.40 1.85
C GLU A 100 -8.53 -3.80 1.85
N GLN A 101 -7.51 -4.62 2.13
CA GLN A 101 -6.10 -4.22 2.13
C GLN A 101 -5.65 -3.65 0.79
N TYR A 102 -6.11 -4.27 -0.30
CA TYR A 102 -5.89 -3.77 -1.65
C TYR A 102 -6.46 -2.35 -1.83
N ALA A 103 -7.70 -2.12 -1.41
CA ALA A 103 -8.33 -0.81 -1.53
C ALA A 103 -7.61 0.25 -0.66
N GLU A 104 -7.22 -0.12 0.55
CA GLU A 104 -6.45 0.74 1.47
C GLU A 104 -5.07 1.12 0.88
N ARG A 105 -4.34 0.15 0.30
CA ARG A 105 -3.07 0.45 -0.38
C ARG A 105 -3.27 1.44 -1.52
N VAL A 106 -4.29 1.24 -2.36
CA VAL A 106 -4.55 2.17 -3.48
C VAL A 106 -4.86 3.57 -2.96
N GLU A 107 -5.59 3.69 -1.86
CA GLU A 107 -5.84 4.98 -1.22
C GLU A 107 -4.56 5.65 -0.72
N ILE A 108 -3.60 4.90 -0.16
CA ILE A 108 -2.27 5.43 0.17
C ILE A 108 -1.57 6.00 -1.07
N VAL A 109 -1.63 5.30 -2.21
CA VAL A 109 -1.05 5.79 -3.46
C VAL A 109 -1.78 7.04 -3.96
N ARG A 110 -3.11 7.10 -3.83
CA ARG A 110 -3.90 8.29 -4.19
C ARG A 110 -3.50 9.51 -3.36
N GLN A 111 -3.24 9.35 -2.07
CA GLN A 111 -2.76 10.45 -1.21
C GLN A 111 -1.37 10.95 -1.63
N LEU A 112 -0.49 10.06 -2.09
CA LEU A 112 0.85 10.44 -2.57
C LEU A 112 0.81 11.08 -3.96
N TYR A 113 -0.15 10.71 -4.79
CA TYR A 113 -0.31 11.21 -6.16
C TYR A 113 -1.74 11.69 -6.42
N PRO A 114 -2.23 12.74 -5.73
CA PRO A 114 -3.64 13.13 -5.76
C PRO A 114 -4.11 13.67 -7.12
N ASN A 115 -3.17 14.04 -7.99
CA ASN A 115 -3.45 14.71 -9.26
C ASN A 115 -3.41 13.76 -10.48
N LEU A 116 -3.27 12.44 -10.29
CA LEU A 116 -3.34 11.50 -11.42
C LEU A 116 -4.73 11.51 -12.03
N VAL A 117 -4.79 11.59 -13.37
CA VAL A 117 -6.04 11.49 -14.14
C VAL A 117 -6.81 10.20 -13.84
N LEU A 118 -6.13 9.16 -13.36
CA LEU A 118 -6.72 7.91 -12.86
C LEU A 118 -7.89 8.12 -11.89
N TRP A 119 -7.86 9.20 -11.10
CA TRP A 119 -8.86 9.44 -10.05
C TRP A 119 -10.11 10.19 -10.52
N TYR A 120 -10.04 10.92 -11.63
CA TYR A 120 -11.10 11.85 -12.04
C TYR A 120 -11.51 11.76 -13.52
N ASP A 121 -10.69 11.13 -14.38
CA ASP A 121 -11.07 10.90 -15.77
C ASP A 121 -11.98 9.66 -15.88
N VAL A 122 -13.17 9.86 -16.44
CA VAL A 122 -14.18 8.82 -16.65
C VAL A 122 -13.66 7.62 -17.44
N LYS A 123 -12.66 7.83 -18.32
CA LYS A 123 -12.01 6.76 -19.08
C LYS A 123 -11.45 5.67 -18.18
N TYR A 124 -11.00 6.01 -16.97
CA TYR A 124 -10.39 5.08 -16.03
C TYR A 124 -11.35 4.59 -14.94
N TYR A 125 -12.63 4.96 -15.01
CA TYR A 125 -13.64 4.57 -14.01
C TYR A 125 -13.69 3.06 -13.76
N THR A 126 -13.58 2.24 -14.82
CA THR A 126 -13.61 0.77 -14.68
C THR A 126 -12.42 0.21 -13.90
N LEU A 127 -11.29 0.94 -13.86
CA LEU A 127 -10.11 0.56 -13.08
C LEU A 127 -10.26 0.89 -11.60
N THR A 128 -11.05 1.91 -11.25
CA THR A 128 -11.14 2.46 -9.89
C THR A 128 -12.43 2.13 -9.16
N LYS A 129 -13.51 1.77 -9.86
CA LYS A 129 -14.84 1.53 -9.27
C LYS A 129 -14.82 0.56 -8.08
N ASP A 130 -14.12 -0.57 -8.21
CA ASP A 130 -14.14 -1.62 -7.19
C ASP A 130 -13.29 -1.21 -5.97
N ILE A 131 -12.30 -0.34 -6.16
CA ILE A 131 -11.51 0.23 -5.05
C ILE A 131 -12.41 1.11 -4.19
N TYR A 132 -13.12 2.04 -4.81
CA TYR A 132 -13.99 2.97 -4.08
C TYR A 132 -15.16 2.25 -3.40
N LEU A 133 -15.74 1.23 -4.05
CA LEU A 133 -16.78 0.40 -3.43
C LEU A 133 -16.30 -0.29 -2.16
N ASN A 134 -15.05 -0.78 -2.14
CA ASN A 134 -14.51 -1.46 -0.97
C ASN A 134 -14.01 -0.47 0.10
N PHE A 135 -13.33 0.59 -0.29
CA PHE A 135 -12.80 1.59 0.65
C PHE A 135 -13.92 2.37 1.36
N TYR A 136 -14.96 2.75 0.62
CA TYR A 136 -16.13 3.44 1.15
C TYR A 136 -17.28 2.48 1.51
N LYS A 137 -17.00 1.20 1.72
CA LYS A 137 -18.01 0.26 2.19
C LYS A 137 -18.51 0.67 3.58
N LYS A 138 -19.82 0.62 3.79
CA LYS A 138 -20.44 0.82 5.10
C LYS A 138 -20.13 -0.36 6.02
N SER A 139 -19.70 -0.11 7.25
CA SER A 139 -19.54 -1.20 8.24
C SER A 139 -20.90 -1.73 8.69
N THR A 140 -20.98 -3.02 9.04
CA THR A 140 -22.21 -3.61 9.57
C THR A 140 -22.65 -3.00 10.90
N SER A 141 -21.72 -2.45 11.66
CA SER A 141 -21.96 -1.77 12.94
C SER A 141 -22.15 -0.25 12.83
N GLU A 142 -22.04 0.32 11.62
CA GLU A 142 -22.09 1.75 11.39
C GLU A 142 -23.51 2.18 10.98
N ASP A 143 -24.06 3.21 11.61
CA ASP A 143 -25.34 3.79 11.22
C ASP A 143 -25.19 4.64 9.95
N GLU A 144 -26.30 4.96 9.29
CA GLU A 144 -26.29 5.70 8.02
C GLU A 144 -25.73 7.12 8.15
N ILE A 145 -26.00 7.81 9.25
CA ILE A 145 -25.55 9.18 9.46
C ILE A 145 -24.03 9.19 9.63
N THR A 146 -23.49 8.28 10.43
CA THR A 146 -22.05 8.10 10.61
C THR A 146 -21.38 7.72 9.29
N TYR A 147 -21.97 6.78 8.55
CA TYR A 147 -21.49 6.37 7.24
C TYR A 147 -21.39 7.54 6.25
N PHE A 148 -22.49 8.29 6.08
CA PHE A 148 -22.51 9.43 5.15
C PHE A 148 -21.51 10.50 5.55
N LYS A 149 -21.44 10.86 6.84
CA LYS A 149 -20.43 11.81 7.35
C LYS A 149 -19.01 11.37 7.00
N ARG A 150 -18.71 10.07 7.14
CA ARG A 150 -17.37 9.53 6.83
C ARG A 150 -17.03 9.63 5.36
N ILE A 151 -17.94 9.27 4.45
CA ILE A 151 -17.65 9.24 3.01
C ILE A 151 -17.69 10.63 2.35
N THR A 152 -18.40 11.60 2.94
CA THR A 152 -18.44 12.99 2.44
C THR A 152 -17.47 13.92 3.14
N ALA A 153 -16.77 13.46 4.18
CA ALA A 153 -15.78 14.27 4.87
C ALA A 153 -14.66 14.68 3.90
N LYS A 154 -14.41 15.97 3.78
CA LYS A 154 -13.25 16.48 3.03
C LYS A 154 -11.99 15.95 3.71
N THR A 155 -11.28 15.05 3.04
CA THR A 155 -9.97 14.59 3.49
C THR A 155 -9.00 15.76 3.30
N VAL A 156 -8.50 16.31 4.40
CA VAL A 156 -7.51 17.40 4.43
C VAL A 156 -6.14 16.88 3.99
#